data_AF-A0A0K8VC33-F1
#
_entry.id   AF-A0A0K8VC33-F1
#
_cell.length_a   1.000
_cell.length_b   1.000
_cell.length_c   1.000
_cell.angle_alpha   90.00
_cell.angle_beta   90.00
_cell.angle_gamma   90.00
#
_symmetry.space_group_name_H-M   'P 1'
#
loop_
_entity.id
_entity.type
_entity.pdbx_description
1 polymer ?
#
loop_
_entity_poly.entity_id
_entity_poly.type
_entity_poly.pdbx_seq_one_letter_code
_entity_poly.pdbx_strand_id
1 'polypeptide(L)'
;MSAITVTYCKLFAQLFTLLSIINIVYSNDMLVSLSEGLDGPNVCKKRENYPVEVTTTELQSYQERQTVWCLNVPPRCSSYQIKHRTVNKTRTLMKTRIVRACCDGYTENPNGDGCIPKCTHDCEHGKCIAPEKCKCEQGWGGETCDLN
;
A
#
# COMPACT_ATOMS: atom_id res chain seq x y z
N MET A 1 30.63 -57.68 -5.91
CA MET A 1 30.10 -56.39 -5.42
C MET A 1 28.61 -56.37 -5.69
N SER A 2 27.82 -56.33 -4.63
CA SER A 2 26.42 -56.78 -4.56
C SER A 2 25.43 -55.80 -5.22
N ALA A 3 24.48 -56.33 -6.00
CA ALA A 3 23.41 -55.59 -6.67
C ALA A 3 22.61 -54.64 -5.75
N ILE A 4 22.63 -54.91 -4.45
CA ILE A 4 21.99 -54.13 -3.39
C ILE A 4 22.56 -52.71 -3.30
N THR A 5 23.88 -52.52 -3.45
CA THR A 5 24.50 -51.17 -3.36
C THR A 5 24.11 -50.28 -4.54
N VAL A 6 23.90 -50.88 -5.72
CA VAL A 6 23.47 -50.16 -6.93
C VAL A 6 22.01 -49.71 -6.82
N THR A 7 21.14 -50.52 -6.23
CA THR A 7 19.73 -50.17 -6.01
C THR A 7 19.57 -49.03 -5.02
N TYR A 8 20.33 -49.03 -3.90
CA TYR A 8 20.32 -47.92 -2.95
C TYR A 8 20.85 -46.62 -3.56
N CYS A 9 21.89 -46.68 -4.40
CA CYS A 9 22.41 -45.51 -5.10
C CYS A 9 21.37 -44.87 -6.04
N LYS A 10 20.60 -45.69 -6.77
CA LYS A 10 19.50 -45.22 -7.63
C LYS A 10 18.36 -44.57 -6.84
N LEU A 11 17.97 -45.15 -5.71
CA LEU A 11 16.95 -44.60 -4.81
C LEU A 11 17.37 -43.26 -4.20
N PHE A 12 18.63 -43.14 -3.76
CA PHE A 12 19.17 -41.87 -3.25
C PHE A 12 19.24 -40.80 -4.34
N ALA A 13 19.69 -41.14 -5.54
CA ALA A 13 19.71 -40.21 -6.66
C ALA A 13 18.30 -39.70 -7.02
N GLN A 14 17.30 -40.59 -7.03
CA GLN A 14 15.89 -40.22 -7.25
C GLN A 14 15.31 -39.35 -6.12
N LEU A 15 15.71 -39.58 -4.87
CA LEU A 15 15.28 -38.74 -3.74
C LEU A 15 15.88 -37.34 -3.83
N PHE A 16 17.16 -37.22 -4.21
CA PHE A 16 17.82 -35.92 -4.41
C PHE A 16 17.23 -35.13 -5.59
N THR A 17 16.88 -35.78 -6.69
CA THR A 17 16.21 -35.11 -7.82
C THR A 17 14.81 -34.65 -7.45
N LEU A 18 14.06 -35.44 -6.68
CA LEU A 18 12.74 -35.04 -6.17
C LEU A 18 12.83 -33.85 -5.21
N LEU A 19 13.78 -33.87 -4.28
CA LEU A 19 13.99 -32.76 -3.33
C LEU A 19 14.42 -31.46 -4.03
N SER A 20 15.21 -31.54 -5.10
CA SER A 20 15.61 -30.37 -5.88
C SER A 20 14.45 -29.80 -6.71
N ILE A 21 13.62 -30.66 -7.32
CA ILE A 21 12.39 -30.22 -8.01
C ILE A 21 11.43 -29.54 -7.03
N ILE A 22 11.24 -30.11 -5.84
CA ILE A 22 10.42 -29.52 -4.78
C ILE A 22 10.92 -28.12 -4.39
N ASN A 23 12.24 -27.94 -4.22
CA ASN A 23 12.82 -26.62 -3.94
C ASN A 23 12.60 -25.62 -5.10
N ILE A 24 12.69 -26.06 -6.36
CA ILE A 24 12.44 -25.21 -7.54
C ILE A 24 10.96 -24.77 -7.60
N VAL A 25 10.03 -25.67 -7.30
CA VAL A 25 8.59 -25.37 -7.23
C VAL A 25 8.31 -24.37 -6.10
N TYR A 26 8.86 -24.59 -4.90
CA TYR A 26 8.72 -23.65 -3.77
C TYR A 26 9.35 -22.29 -4.03
N SER A 27 10.48 -22.22 -4.76
CA SER A 27 11.08 -20.93 -5.12
C SER A 27 10.24 -20.15 -6.14
N ASN A 28 9.52 -20.83 -7.03
CA ASN A 28 8.62 -20.19 -7.99
C ASN A 28 7.35 -19.66 -7.29
N ASP A 29 6.78 -20.40 -6.34
CA ASP A 29 5.60 -19.94 -5.56
C ASP A 29 5.91 -18.74 -4.65
N MET A 30 7.13 -18.66 -4.10
CA MET A 30 7.56 -17.53 -3.26
C MET A 30 7.80 -16.24 -4.05
N LEU A 31 8.04 -16.33 -5.36
CA LEU A 31 8.26 -15.15 -6.21
C LEU A 31 6.95 -14.53 -6.72
N VAL A 32 5.84 -15.27 -6.63
CA VAL A 32 4.49 -14.84 -7.05
C VAL A 32 3.76 -14.05 -5.95
N SER A 33 4.14 -14.21 -4.68
CA SER A 33 3.45 -13.60 -3.53
C SER A 33 3.89 -12.18 -3.17
N LEU A 34 4.93 -11.62 -3.80
CA LEU A 34 5.39 -10.24 -3.55
C LEU A 34 4.63 -9.15 -4.34
N SER A 35 3.67 -9.53 -5.18
CA SER A 35 2.72 -8.61 -5.81
C SER A 35 1.34 -8.70 -5.17
N GLU A 36 1.22 -8.40 -3.86
CA GLU A 36 -0.08 -8.06 -3.24
C GLU A 36 -0.49 -6.64 -3.67
N GLY A 37 -0.64 -6.45 -4.98
CA GLY A 37 -1.34 -5.31 -5.54
C GLY A 37 -2.34 -5.85 -6.53
N LEU A 38 -3.46 -5.14 -6.71
CA LEU A 38 -4.35 -5.34 -7.85
C LEU A 38 -3.47 -5.30 -9.11
N ASP A 39 -3.14 -6.45 -9.69
CA ASP A 39 -2.43 -6.59 -10.95
C ASP A 39 -3.37 -7.35 -11.86
N GLY A 40 -3.99 -6.62 -12.78
CA GLY A 40 -5.03 -7.14 -13.66
C GLY A 40 -5.39 -6.15 -14.76
N PRO A 41 -6.27 -6.53 -15.70
CA PRO A 41 -6.78 -5.60 -16.70
C PRO A 41 -7.51 -4.44 -16.01
N ASN A 42 -7.37 -3.23 -16.58
CA ASN A 42 -8.02 -2.01 -16.09
C ASN A 42 -7.60 -1.55 -14.68
N VAL A 43 -6.39 -1.91 -14.23
CA VAL A 43 -5.76 -1.33 -13.04
C VAL A 43 -4.73 -0.26 -13.43
N CYS A 44 -4.86 0.92 -12.85
CA CYS A 44 -4.04 2.09 -13.12
C CYS A 44 -3.24 2.52 -11.88
N LYS A 45 -2.09 3.16 -12.08
CA LYS A 45 -1.27 3.76 -11.02
C LYS A 45 -1.73 5.20 -10.77
N LYS A 46 -2.39 5.46 -9.64
CA LYS A 46 -2.83 6.81 -9.24
C LYS A 46 -1.85 7.42 -8.23
N ARG A 47 -1.63 8.73 -8.33
CA ARG A 47 -0.81 9.49 -7.38
C ARG A 47 -1.73 10.06 -6.30
N GLU A 48 -1.52 9.64 -5.07
CA GLU A 48 -2.30 10.12 -3.93
C GLU A 48 -1.41 10.83 -2.93
N ASN A 49 -1.92 11.93 -2.38
CA ASN A 49 -1.25 12.68 -1.34
C ASN A 49 -1.68 12.14 0.03
N TYR A 50 -0.71 11.81 0.88
CA TYR A 50 -0.94 11.27 2.22
C TYR A 50 -0.21 12.12 3.28
N PRO A 51 -0.85 12.37 4.45
CA PRO A 51 -0.23 13.10 5.54
C PRO A 51 0.83 12.23 6.23
N VAL A 52 2.01 12.80 6.46
CA VAL A 52 3.09 12.16 7.21
C VAL A 52 3.50 13.05 8.36
N GLU A 53 3.46 12.50 9.56
CA GLU A 53 3.96 13.16 10.76
C GLU A 53 5.48 13.06 10.80
N VAL A 54 6.14 14.22 10.77
CA VAL A 54 7.59 14.33 10.82
C VAL A 54 7.98 15.12 12.06
N THR A 55 8.80 14.51 12.91
CA THR A 55 9.37 15.17 14.08
C THR A 55 10.59 15.98 13.67
N THR A 56 10.50 17.30 13.79
CA THR A 56 11.61 18.23 13.51
C THR A 56 12.09 18.86 14.81
N THR A 57 13.39 19.06 14.95
CA THR A 57 13.99 19.78 16.07
C THR A 57 13.85 21.29 15.87
N GLU A 58 13.25 21.97 16.85
CA GLU A 58 13.08 23.42 16.85
C GLU A 58 13.80 24.01 18.07
N LEU A 59 14.50 25.13 17.90
CA LEU A 59 15.14 25.83 19.00
C LEU A 59 14.11 26.71 19.72
N GLN A 60 13.74 26.35 20.94
CA GLN A 60 12.78 27.10 21.74
C GLN A 60 13.51 27.91 22.82
N SER A 61 13.28 29.22 22.87
CA SER A 61 13.71 30.06 23.99
C SER A 61 12.79 29.87 25.20
N TYR A 62 13.35 29.82 26.40
CA TYR A 62 12.63 29.78 27.67
C TYR A 62 13.32 30.67 28.71
N GLN A 63 12.56 31.15 29.69
CA GLN A 63 13.10 31.97 30.77
C GLN A 63 13.36 31.10 31.99
N GLU A 64 14.60 31.08 32.46
CA GLU A 64 14.99 30.41 33.69
C GLU A 64 15.19 31.46 34.79
N ARG A 65 14.60 31.24 35.96
CA ARG A 65 14.76 32.15 37.10
C ARG A 65 16.09 31.88 37.78
N GLN A 66 16.88 32.94 37.95
CA GLN A 66 18.15 32.92 38.66
C GLN A 66 18.15 33.91 39.81
N THR A 67 18.89 33.60 40.87
CA THR A 67 19.04 34.49 42.02
C THR A 67 20.27 35.37 41.81
N VAL A 68 20.05 36.68 41.74
CA VAL A 68 21.14 37.67 41.62
C VAL A 68 21.18 38.54 42.86
N TRP A 69 22.35 39.06 43.18
CA TRP A 69 22.52 39.98 44.31
C TRP A 69 21.95 41.37 43.97
N CYS A 70 21.26 42.00 44.92
CA CYS A 70 20.66 43.33 44.76
C CYS A 70 20.63 44.08 46.10
N LEU A 71 20.40 45.40 46.07
CA LEU A 71 20.40 46.27 47.25
C LEU A 71 19.08 46.27 48.05
N ASN A 72 18.06 45.53 47.59
CA ASN A 72 16.81 45.36 48.35
C ASN A 72 17.04 44.43 49.54
N VAL A 73 16.33 44.58 50.65
CA VAL A 73 16.40 43.63 51.78
C VAL A 73 15.23 42.65 51.67
N PRO A 74 15.47 41.33 51.53
CA PRO A 74 16.75 40.62 51.51
C PRO A 74 17.55 40.78 50.19
N PRO A 75 18.90 40.80 50.21
CA PRO A 75 19.79 41.18 49.09
C PRO A 75 19.88 40.17 47.94
N ARG A 76 18.86 39.33 47.78
CA ARG A 76 18.73 38.38 46.67
C ARG A 76 17.44 38.67 45.92
N CYS A 77 17.57 39.05 44.67
CA CYS A 77 16.47 39.29 43.76
C CYS A 77 16.35 38.13 42.76
N SER A 78 15.12 37.82 42.36
CA SER A 78 14.88 36.92 41.22
C SER A 78 15.05 37.67 39.91
N SER A 79 15.97 37.22 39.08
CA SER A 79 16.14 37.67 37.69
C SER A 79 15.76 36.53 36.73
N TYR A 80 15.35 36.86 35.51
CA TYR A 80 15.03 35.87 34.47
C TYR A 80 16.11 35.89 33.39
N GLN A 81 16.73 34.74 33.11
CA GLN A 81 17.70 34.56 32.04
C GLN A 81 17.03 33.83 30.86
N ILE A 82 17.18 34.35 29.64
CA ILE A 82 16.77 33.63 28.44
C ILE A 82 17.76 32.51 28.16
N LYS A 83 17.24 31.28 28.10
CA LYS A 83 17.95 30.05 27.75
C LYS A 83 17.33 29.46 26.49
N HIS A 84 18.06 28.59 25.81
CA HIS A 84 17.55 27.85 24.67
C HIS A 84 17.50 26.36 24.99
N ARG A 85 16.43 25.70 24.56
CA ARG A 85 16.31 24.24 24.58
C ARG A 85 15.88 23.75 23.20
N THR A 86 16.44 22.64 22.77
CA THR A 86 15.98 21.97 21.55
C THR A 86 14.74 21.17 21.89
N VAL A 87 13.62 21.47 21.23
CA VAL A 87 12.37 20.73 21.39
C VAL A 87 12.05 19.95 20.13
N ASN A 88 11.55 18.74 20.31
CA ASN A 88 11.03 17.92 19.22
C ASN A 88 9.59 18.36 18.96
N LYS A 89 9.31 18.84 17.74
CA LYS A 89 7.99 19.29 17.32
C LYS A 89 7.53 18.46 16.13
N THR A 90 6.38 17.82 16.28
CA THR A 90 5.75 17.07 15.19
C THR A 90 5.08 18.03 14.23
N ARG A 91 5.36 17.88 12.94
CA ARG A 91 4.74 18.63 11.83
C ARG A 91 4.19 17.64 10.82
N THR A 92 2.98 17.88 10.33
CA THR A 92 2.35 17.08 9.27
C THR A 92 2.78 17.60 7.90
N LEU A 93 3.42 16.75 7.10
CA LEU A 93 3.82 17.05 5.73
C LEU A 93 3.05 16.18 4.75
N MET A 94 2.55 16.77 3.68
CA MET A 94 1.90 16.02 2.61
C MET A 94 2.97 15.39 1.72
N LYS A 95 3.01 14.06 1.67
CA LYS A 95 3.86 13.31 0.75
C LYS A 95 2.99 12.64 -0.32
N THR A 96 3.59 12.34 -1.47
CA THR A 96 2.88 11.66 -2.56
C THR A 96 3.32 10.20 -2.63
N ARG A 97 2.36 9.28 -2.69
CA ARG A 97 2.59 7.85 -2.96
C ARG A 97 1.86 7.44 -4.22
N ILE A 98 2.36 6.39 -4.86
CA ILE A 98 1.67 5.77 -5.99
C ILE A 98 0.84 4.62 -5.41
N VAL A 99 -0.48 4.68 -5.60
CA VAL A 99 -1.39 3.59 -5.28
C VAL A 99 -1.86 2.91 -6.55
N ARG A 100 -2.28 1.65 -6.45
CA ARG A 100 -2.94 0.93 -7.54
C ARG A 100 -4.44 1.01 -7.30
N ALA A 101 -5.19 1.42 -8.31
CA ALA A 101 -6.64 1.56 -8.25
C ALA A 101 -7.23 1.27 -9.63
N CYS A 102 -8.53 0.97 -9.69
CA CYS A 102 -9.21 0.83 -10.98
C CYS A 102 -9.07 2.11 -11.82
N CYS A 103 -8.85 1.91 -13.13
CA CYS A 103 -8.82 2.98 -14.10
C CYS A 103 -10.18 3.72 -14.13
N ASP A 104 -10.18 4.93 -14.67
CA ASP A 104 -11.40 5.74 -14.69
C ASP A 104 -12.49 5.06 -15.54
N GLY A 105 -13.72 5.04 -15.01
CA GLY A 105 -14.82 4.27 -15.60
C GLY A 105 -14.84 2.78 -15.22
N TYR A 106 -13.94 2.32 -14.34
CA TYR A 106 -13.97 0.98 -13.75
C TYR A 106 -14.12 1.05 -12.23
N THR A 107 -14.71 0.02 -11.65
CA THR A 107 -14.90 -0.14 -10.20
C THR A 107 -14.46 -1.53 -9.74
N GLU A 108 -14.20 -1.69 -8.45
CA GLU A 108 -13.79 -2.97 -7.89
C GLU A 108 -14.99 -3.95 -7.94
N ASN A 109 -14.73 -5.17 -8.39
CA ASN A 109 -15.71 -6.23 -8.35
C ASN A 109 -16.06 -6.53 -6.88
N PRO A 110 -17.35 -6.62 -6.50
CA PRO A 110 -17.75 -7.02 -5.14
C PRO A 110 -17.14 -8.35 -4.67
N ASN A 111 -16.76 -9.24 -5.59
CA ASN A 111 -16.10 -10.51 -5.27
C ASN A 111 -14.57 -10.40 -5.11
N GLY A 112 -13.97 -9.24 -5.38
CA GLY A 112 -12.52 -9.01 -5.28
C GLY A 112 -11.72 -9.45 -6.51
N ASP A 113 -12.36 -9.97 -7.56
CA ASP A 113 -11.69 -10.54 -8.76
C ASP A 113 -11.19 -9.47 -9.77
N GLY A 114 -10.90 -8.24 -9.33
CA GLY A 114 -10.37 -7.16 -10.17
C GLY A 114 -11.36 -6.04 -10.52
N CYS A 115 -11.06 -5.30 -11.60
CA CYS A 115 -11.80 -4.08 -11.98
C CYS A 115 -12.82 -4.36 -13.09
N ILE A 116 -14.09 -4.09 -12.81
CA ILE A 116 -15.22 -4.22 -13.75
C ILE A 116 -15.63 -2.84 -14.31
N PRO A 117 -16.16 -2.76 -15.54
CA PRO A 117 -16.61 -1.49 -16.10
C PRO A 117 -17.80 -0.94 -15.30
N LYS A 118 -17.82 0.37 -15.11
CA LYS A 118 -18.91 1.11 -14.52
C LYS A 118 -19.81 1.66 -15.62
N CYS A 119 -21.10 1.35 -15.54
CA CYS A 119 -22.14 1.98 -16.35
C CYS A 119 -22.98 2.88 -15.41
N THR A 120 -23.33 4.09 -15.84
CA THR A 120 -24.14 5.02 -15.04
C THR A 120 -25.58 4.54 -14.93
N HIS A 121 -26.08 3.91 -15.99
CA HIS A 121 -27.36 3.23 -16.02
C HIS A 121 -27.14 1.72 -16.13
N ASP A 122 -28.01 0.96 -15.47
CA ASP A 122 -27.97 -0.50 -15.58
C ASP A 122 -28.40 -0.93 -16.99
N CYS A 123 -27.69 -1.88 -17.56
CA CYS A 123 -28.07 -2.50 -18.84
C CYS A 123 -29.21 -3.49 -18.57
N GLU A 124 -30.48 -3.10 -18.76
CA GLU A 124 -31.64 -3.92 -18.39
C GLU A 124 -31.61 -5.31 -19.04
N HIS A 125 -31.47 -5.34 -20.36
CA HIS A 125 -31.32 -6.56 -21.15
C HIS A 125 -29.93 -6.67 -21.78
N GLY A 126 -28.90 -6.60 -20.95
CA GLY A 126 -27.53 -6.67 -21.42
C GLY A 126 -26.47 -6.75 -20.32
N LYS A 127 -25.21 -6.57 -20.73
CA LYS A 127 -24.07 -6.48 -19.80
C LYS A 127 -23.20 -5.28 -20.12
N CYS A 128 -22.70 -4.61 -19.08
CA CYS A 128 -21.71 -3.54 -19.20
C CYS A 128 -20.38 -4.15 -19.68
N ILE A 129 -19.91 -3.78 -20.87
CA ILE A 129 -18.67 -4.32 -21.47
C ILE A 129 -17.51 -3.33 -21.46
N ALA A 130 -17.82 -2.04 -21.34
CA ALA A 130 -16.87 -0.95 -21.23
C ALA A 130 -17.56 0.21 -20.47
N PRO A 131 -16.81 1.23 -20.01
CA PRO A 131 -17.40 2.37 -19.35
C PRO A 131 -18.52 2.98 -20.20
N GLU A 132 -19.71 3.13 -19.61
CA GLU A 132 -20.91 3.65 -20.27
C GLU A 132 -21.34 2.92 -21.56
N LYS A 133 -20.95 1.64 -21.73
CA LYS A 133 -21.31 0.86 -22.92
C LYS A 133 -21.92 -0.50 -22.55
N CYS A 134 -23.20 -0.63 -22.87
CA CYS A 134 -23.94 -1.87 -22.77
C CYS A 134 -23.81 -2.73 -24.03
N LYS A 135 -23.68 -4.05 -23.83
CA LYS A 135 -23.89 -5.06 -24.86
C LYS A 135 -25.26 -5.66 -24.65
N CYS A 136 -26.20 -5.33 -25.54
CA CYS A 136 -27.57 -5.81 -25.47
C CYS A 136 -27.70 -7.26 -25.93
N GLU A 137 -28.70 -7.93 -25.38
CA GLU A 137 -29.15 -9.24 -25.83
C GLU A 137 -29.85 -9.13 -27.20
N GLN A 138 -30.02 -10.28 -27.86
CA GLN A 138 -30.63 -10.30 -29.18
C GLN A 138 -32.09 -9.83 -29.12
N GLY A 139 -32.45 -8.87 -29.99
CA GLY A 139 -33.77 -8.25 -30.01
C GLY A 139 -33.85 -6.93 -29.23
N TRP A 140 -32.87 -6.64 -28.37
CA TRP A 140 -32.85 -5.42 -27.57
C TRP A 140 -31.89 -4.38 -28.12
N GLY A 141 -32.23 -3.10 -27.95
CA GLY A 141 -31.46 -1.94 -28.38
C GLY A 141 -31.61 -0.75 -27.43
N GLY A 142 -31.00 0.37 -27.80
CA GLY A 142 -30.89 1.55 -26.92
C GLY A 142 -29.57 1.59 -26.14
N GLU A 143 -29.32 2.71 -25.46
CA GLU A 143 -28.11 2.88 -24.64
C GLU A 143 -28.13 1.98 -23.39
N THR A 144 -29.33 1.73 -22.86
CA THR A 144 -29.62 0.92 -21.67
C THR A 144 -30.18 -0.47 -21.96
N CYS A 145 -30.29 -0.85 -23.23
CA CYS A 145 -30.89 -2.12 -23.66
C CYS A 145 -32.35 -2.28 -23.20
N ASP A 146 -33.13 -1.20 -23.24
CA ASP A 146 -34.52 -1.09 -22.81
C ASP A 146 -35.51 -1.06 -24.00
N LEU A 147 -35.03 -0.97 -25.25
CA LEU A 147 -35.86 -0.91 -26.45
C LEU A 147 -35.95 -2.28 -27.14
N ASN A 148 -37.13 -2.69 -27.61
CA ASN A 148 -37.39 -3.91 -28.38
C ASN A 148 -38.41 -3.63 -29.49
#